data_AF-A0AA35PJE9-F1
#
_entry.id   AF-A0AA35PJE9-F1
#
_cell.length_a   1.000
_cell.length_b   1.000
_cell.length_c   1.000
_cell.angle_alpha   90.00
_cell.angle_beta   90.00
_cell.angle_gamma   90.00
#
_symmetry.space_group_name_H-M   'P 1'
#
loop_
_entity.id
_entity.type
_entity.pdbx_description
1 polymer ?
#
loop_
_entity_poly.entity_id
_entity_poly.type
_entity_poly.pdbx_seq_one_letter_code
_entity_poly.pdbx_strand_id
1 'polypeptide(L)' 'LHAFLRSISFNNSAGDKVSFDEKGELLAGFDIINWVTFPNKSFLKVKVGRMEPQEPLDGQISINETMITWHNQLNQ' A
#
# COMPACT_ATOMS: atom_id res chain seq x y z
N LEU A 1 25.83 -0.35 -14.58
CA LEU A 1 25.95 -1.80 -14.82
C LEU A 1 24.61 -2.50 -15.13
N HIS A 2 23.44 -2.02 -14.67
CA HIS A 2 22.16 -2.68 -14.94
C HIS A 2 21.10 -1.77 -15.58
N ALA A 3 21.40 -1.22 -16.77
CA ALA A 3 20.48 -0.32 -17.48
C ALA A 3 19.12 -0.98 -17.78
N PHE A 4 19.07 -2.30 -17.94
CA PHE A 4 17.84 -3.06 -18.19
C PHE A 4 16.85 -3.06 -16.99
N LEU A 5 17.34 -2.87 -15.76
CA LEU A 5 16.45 -2.76 -14.59
C LEU A 5 15.65 -1.45 -14.59
N ARG A 6 16.09 -0.44 -15.36
CA ARG A 6 15.41 0.86 -15.49
C ARG A 6 14.14 0.80 -16.34
N SER A 7 13.97 -0.25 -17.14
CA SER A 7 12.85 -0.42 -18.07
C SER A 7 12.06 -1.71 -17.84
N ILE A 8 12.22 -2.34 -16.67
CA ILE A 8 11.50 -3.57 -16.38
C ILE A 8 10.05 -3.26 -16.00
N SER A 9 9.13 -3.97 -16.62
CA SER A 9 7.71 -3.96 -16.30
C SER A 9 7.21 -5.40 -16.32
N PHE A 10 6.58 -5.85 -15.25
CA PHE A 10 6.06 -7.21 -15.12
C PHE A 10 4.82 -7.24 -14.23
N ASN A 11 4.04 -8.30 -14.31
CA ASN A 11 2.95 -8.55 -13.37
C ASN A 11 3.46 -9.48 -12.27
N ASN A 12 3.23 -9.14 -11.00
CA ASN A 12 3.55 -10.03 -9.88
C ASN A 12 2.54 -11.19 -9.80
N SER A 13 2.74 -12.13 -8.89
CA SER A 13 1.83 -13.27 -8.68
C SER A 13 0.45 -12.88 -8.14
N ALA A 14 0.30 -11.67 -7.60
CA ALA A 14 -0.98 -11.12 -7.16
C ALA A 14 -1.76 -10.45 -8.31
N GLY A 15 -1.14 -10.29 -9.48
CA GLY A 15 -1.73 -9.66 -10.66
C GLY A 15 -1.44 -8.17 -10.80
N ASP A 16 -0.67 -7.57 -9.89
CA ASP A 16 -0.33 -6.15 -9.94
C ASP A 16 0.78 -5.89 -10.96
N LYS A 17 0.65 -4.79 -11.69
CA LYS A 17 1.72 -4.29 -12.55
C LYS A 17 2.80 -3.64 -11.70
N VAL A 18 4.03 -4.10 -11.87
CA VAL A 18 5.23 -3.58 -11.22
C VAL A 18 6.14 -2.97 -12.28
N SER A 19 6.52 -1.70 -12.08
CA SER A 19 7.48 -0.98 -12.93
C SER A 19 8.26 0.04 -12.12
N PHE A 20 9.35 0.57 -12.71
CA PHE A 20 10.21 1.58 -12.09
C PHE A 20 10.26 2.83 -12.95
N ASP A 21 10.43 4.00 -12.32
CA ASP A 21 10.61 5.27 -13.02
C ASP A 21 12.07 5.49 -13.49
N GLU A 22 12.32 6.65 -14.07
CA GLU A 22 13.65 7.03 -14.54
C GLU A 22 14.71 7.11 -13.43
N LYS A 23 14.31 7.31 -12.17
CA LYS A 23 15.18 7.34 -10.99
C LYS A 23 15.34 5.97 -10.35
N GLY A 24 14.58 4.96 -10.80
CA GLY A 24 14.54 3.63 -10.21
C GLY A 24 13.55 3.52 -9.04
N GLU A 25 12.64 4.48 -8.88
CA GLU A 25 11.57 4.46 -7.88
C GLU A 25 10.45 3.51 -8.32
N LEU A 26 9.92 2.75 -7.37
CA LEU A 26 8.86 1.78 -7.62
C LEU A 26 7.52 2.48 -7.90
N LEU A 27 6.90 2.16 -9.04
CA LEU A 27 5.62 2.71 -9.49
C LEU A 27 4.44 1.73 -9.29
N ALA A 28 4.57 0.78 -8.38
CA ALA A 28 3.53 -0.18 -8.05
C ALA A 28 2.54 0.42 -7.04
N GLY A 29 1.29 -0.06 -7.07
CA GLY A 29 0.32 0.22 -6.03
C GLY A 29 0.70 -0.39 -4.68
N PHE A 30 0.27 0.25 -3.60
CA PHE A 30 0.50 -0.20 -2.22
C PHE A 30 -0.83 -0.41 -1.51
N ASP A 31 -0.92 -1.48 -0.72
CA ASP A 31 -2.05 -1.69 0.19
C ASP A 31 -1.89 -0.83 1.46
N ILE A 32 -2.97 -0.17 1.85
CA ILE A 32 -3.06 0.51 3.16
C ILE A 32 -3.67 -0.47 4.14
N ILE A 33 -2.87 -0.87 5.14
CA ILE A 33 -3.24 -1.90 6.13
C ILE A 33 -3.45 -1.26 7.50
N ASN A 34 -4.64 -1.45 8.07
CA ASN A 34 -4.90 -1.20 9.48
C ASN A 34 -4.48 -2.40 10.33
N TRP A 35 -3.72 -2.17 11.39
CA TRP A 35 -3.28 -3.20 12.34
C TRP A 35 -4.17 -3.19 13.57
N VAL A 36 -5.07 -4.17 13.65
CA VAL A 36 -5.97 -4.33 14.80
C VAL A 36 -5.29 -5.24 15.81
N THR A 37 -4.87 -4.69 16.95
CA THR A 37 -4.19 -5.44 18.01
C THR A 37 -5.18 -5.94 19.06
N PHE A 38 -4.92 -7.13 19.61
CA PHE A 38 -5.75 -7.77 20.63
C PHE A 38 -4.99 -7.90 21.96
N PRO A 39 -5.69 -8.00 23.11
CA PRO A 39 -5.05 -8.12 24.43
C PRO A 39 -4.11 -9.32 24.58
N ASN A 40 -4.32 -10.38 23.79
CA ASN A 40 -3.46 -11.56 23.73
C ASN A 40 -2.15 -11.34 22.92
N LYS A 41 -1.81 -10.09 22.59
CA LYS A 41 -0.65 -9.68 21.78
C LYS A 41 -0.68 -10.15 20.32
N SER A 42 -1.80 -10.72 19.86
CA SER A 42 -2.01 -10.99 18.44
C SER A 42 -2.48 -9.73 17.70
N PHE A 43 -2.42 -9.77 16.37
CA PHE A 43 -2.95 -8.70 15.53
C PHE A 43 -3.57 -9.25 14.25
N LEU A 44 -4.53 -8.51 13.72
CA LEU A 44 -5.11 -8.72 12.41
C LEU A 44 -4.69 -7.58 11.48
N LYS A 45 -4.23 -7.93 10.28
CA LYS A 45 -3.98 -6.99 9.20
C LYS A 45 -5.24 -6.88 8.35
N VAL A 46 -5.88 -5.72 8.38
CA VAL A 46 -7.09 -5.44 7.59
C VAL A 46 -6.71 -4.46 6.49
N LYS A 47 -6.87 -4.82 5.22
CA LYS A 47 -6.75 -3.86 4.11
C LYS A 47 -7.91 -2.88 4.19
N VAL A 48 -7.58 -1.60 4.35
CA VAL A 48 -8.56 -0.50 4.46
C VAL A 48 -8.49 0.44 3.25
N GLY A 49 -7.51 0.26 2.37
CA GLY A 49 -7.33 1.15 1.24
C GLY A 49 -6.17 0.73 0.34
N ARG A 50 -5.85 1.61 -0.59
CA ARG A 50 -4.69 1.50 -1.48
C ARG A 50 -4.15 2.87 -1.85
N MET A 51 -2.87 2.91 -2.19
CA MET A 51 -2.17 4.06 -2.74
C MET A 51 -1.62 3.68 -4.12
N GLU A 52 -1.91 4.49 -5.13
CA GLU A 52 -1.50 4.27 -6.53
C GLU A 52 -0.61 5.43 -6.98
N PRO A 53 0.73 5.26 -7.04
CA PRO A 53 1.65 6.36 -7.33
C PRO A 53 1.41 7.06 -8.67
N GLN A 54 0.76 6.38 -9.61
CA GLN A 54 0.51 6.85 -10.98
C GLN A 54 -0.79 7.65 -11.13
N GLU A 55 -1.66 7.64 -10.12
CA GLU A 55 -2.91 8.40 -10.16
C GLU A 55 -2.68 9.89 -9.82
N PRO A 56 -3.53 10.82 -10.31
CA PRO A 56 -3.53 12.21 -9.87
C PRO A 56 -3.71 12.33 -8.36
N LEU A 57 -3.33 13.48 -7.78
CA LEU A 57 -3.32 13.70 -6.32
C LEU A 57 -4.62 13.26 -5.62
N ASP A 58 -5.78 13.55 -6.21
CA ASP A 58 -7.10 13.22 -5.66
C ASP A 58 -7.44 11.72 -5.74
N GLY A 59 -6.80 10.96 -6.62
CA GLY A 59 -6.97 9.51 -6.80
C GLY A 59 -5.81 8.68 -6.27
N GLN A 60 -4.72 9.34 -5.86
CA GLN A 60 -3.49 8.69 -5.41
C GLN A 60 -3.70 7.85 -4.16
N ILE A 61 -4.64 8.24 -3.28
CA ILE A 61 -4.96 7.52 -2.05
C ILE A 61 -6.47 7.26 -2.00
N SER A 62 -6.85 6.01 -1.75
CA SER A 62 -8.23 5.63 -1.48
C SER A 62 -8.30 4.87 -0.16
N ILE A 63 -9.14 5.34 0.75
CA ILE A 63 -9.31 4.76 2.09
C ILE A 63 -10.80 4.57 2.34
N ASN A 64 -11.17 3.38 2.79
CA ASN A 64 -12.50 3.09 3.32
C ASN A 64 -12.46 3.24 4.85
N GLU A 65 -12.86 4.42 5.33
CA GLU A 65 -12.85 4.75 6.75
C GLU A 65 -13.73 3.82 7.60
N THR A 66 -14.80 3.26 7.01
CA THR A 66 -15.70 2.33 7.72
C THR A 66 -15.03 1.01 8.10
N MET A 67 -13.91 0.67 7.45
CA MET A 67 -13.13 -0.53 7.74
C MET A 67 -12.02 -0.28 8.78
N ILE A 68 -11.78 0.98 9.16
CA ILE A 68 -10.75 1.32 10.13
C ILE A 68 -11.29 1.08 11.54
N THR A 69 -10.55 0.28 12.30
CA THR A 69 -10.74 0.13 13.74
C THR A 69 -9.73 1.02 14.44
N TRP A 70 -10.22 2.09 15.06
CA TRP A 70 -9.42 2.99 15.89
C TRP A 70 -9.37 2.46 17.32
N HIS A 71 -8.19 2.53 17.96
CA HIS A 71 -8.07 2.21 19.38
C HIS A 71 -8.67 3.34 20.22
N ASN A 72 -9.74 3.04 20.94
CA ASN A 72 -10.44 4.00 21.82
C ASN A 72 -9.60 4.48 23.03
N GLN A 73 -8.35 4.04 23.18
CA GLN A 73 -7.50 4.31 24.36
C GLN A 73 -6.43 5.40 24.15
N LEU A 74 -6.44 6.11 23.02
CA LEU A 74 -5.48 7.21 22.78
C LEU A 74 -5.87 8.55 23.44
N ASN A 75 -6.94 8.60 24.22
CA ASN A 75 -7.33 9.74 25.06
C ASN A 75 -7.08 9.44 26.56
N GLN A 76 -5.84 9.12 26.95
CA GLN A 76 -5.42 9.16 28.35
C GLN A 76 -4.80 10.51 28.69
#